data_AF-A0A6A5GFF1-F1
#
_entry.id   AF-A0A6A5GFF1-F1
#
_cell.length_a   1.000
_cell.length_b   1.000
_cell.length_c   1.000
_cell.angle_alpha   90.00
_cell.angle_beta   90.00
_cell.angle_gamma   90.00
#
_symmetry.space_group_name_H-M   'P 1'
#
loop_
_entity.id
_entity.type
_entity.pdbx_description
1 polymer ?
#
loop_
_entity_poly.entity_id
_entity_poly.type
_entity_poly.pdbx_seq_one_letter_code
_entity_poly.pdbx_strand_id
1 'polypeptide(L)'
;MNAAAQVGFCVLYTGSQVALKVYETRAMREFRIQQEELRRQYEESMMERLRTWQTEHNTAMAEAQQQSDERHRNAINDRDARFAEMRKQIDKIQTDYDETMKELRREYDEKIEERNREVAEKTERNALAHNQHLEHLNEQQKIEKAEADRALETCKVEHAEEVRLLNEETERFEKERKETVDSLMKEMEKQIEDFDRKNKTLHRENEKLSILAAEERRSHLVAENELRNQMISETISTVKNTLTLAANEDYCKKYQDILKPIDDITSAISAAESCYKKAKYKTSLIKPGSISVFDQDMKTGIQEWKYKRNEFYRYSISASNVPANIRCSLMEITDDIGKMINSFDISEMEIMSTAYDIGDLDKMESQIKLLKGFKANLINAKSEYRQISLKITEDSTALPPKMPQMKLEEKVGSELENPE
;
A
#
# COMPACT_ATOMS: atom_id res chain seq x y z
N MET A 1 175.62 -66.87 -182.26
CA MET A 1 176.43 -66.93 -181.02
C MET A 1 175.68 -66.11 -179.96
N ASN A 2 175.44 -66.51 -178.70
CA ASN A 2 175.92 -67.64 -177.92
C ASN A 2 174.95 -67.91 -176.73
N ALA A 3 174.57 -69.17 -176.48
CA ALA A 3 173.51 -69.59 -175.55
C ALA A 3 173.85 -69.48 -174.04
N ALA A 4 175.04 -68.99 -173.68
CA ALA A 4 175.49 -68.87 -172.29
C ALA A 4 174.97 -67.61 -171.58
N ALA A 5 174.53 -66.57 -172.30
CA ALA A 5 174.12 -65.30 -171.69
C ALA A 5 172.68 -65.31 -171.12
N GLN A 6 171.84 -66.25 -171.52
CA GLN A 6 170.42 -66.30 -171.12
C GLN A 6 170.20 -66.99 -169.76
N VAL A 7 171.10 -67.88 -169.33
CA VAL A 7 170.96 -68.60 -168.05
C VAL A 7 171.44 -67.75 -166.87
N GLY A 8 172.41 -66.84 -167.08
CA GLY A 8 172.92 -65.96 -166.03
C GLY A 8 171.91 -64.93 -165.50
N PHE A 9 170.96 -64.48 -166.34
CA PHE A 9 170.01 -63.44 -165.95
C PHE A 9 168.85 -63.97 -165.09
N CYS A 10 168.41 -65.22 -165.31
CA CYS A 10 167.33 -65.81 -164.53
C CYS A 10 167.70 -66.07 -163.07
N VAL A 11 168.96 -66.40 -162.77
CA VAL A 11 169.39 -66.71 -161.39
C VAL A 11 169.46 -65.45 -160.51
N LEU A 12 169.87 -64.31 -161.06
CA LEU A 12 169.98 -63.05 -160.31
C LEU A 12 168.62 -62.40 -160.02
N TYR A 13 167.63 -62.60 -160.90
CA TYR A 13 166.28 -62.05 -160.70
C TYR A 13 165.49 -62.81 -159.62
N THR A 14 165.66 -64.13 -159.52
CA THR A 14 164.98 -64.92 -158.49
C THR A 14 165.60 -64.75 -157.10
N GLY A 15 166.91 -64.55 -157.01
CA GLY A 15 167.59 -64.30 -155.73
C GLY A 15 167.18 -62.97 -155.07
N SER A 16 166.94 -61.93 -155.88
CA SER A 16 166.56 -60.60 -155.37
C SER A 16 165.10 -60.52 -154.87
N GLN A 17 164.18 -61.26 -155.46
CA GLN A 17 162.77 -61.31 -155.06
C GLN A 17 162.56 -61.98 -153.68
N VAL A 18 163.38 -62.98 -153.34
CA VAL A 18 163.25 -63.70 -152.05
C VAL A 18 163.76 -62.85 -150.89
N ALA A 19 164.83 -62.07 -151.08
CA ALA A 19 165.38 -61.20 -150.03
C ALA A 19 164.39 -60.09 -149.61
N LEU A 20 163.61 -59.55 -150.54
CA LEU A 20 162.65 -58.48 -150.25
C LEU A 20 161.50 -58.96 -149.36
N LYS A 21 160.95 -60.15 -149.65
CA LYS A 21 159.81 -60.73 -148.91
C LYS A 21 160.14 -61.05 -147.44
N VAL A 22 161.38 -61.46 -147.18
CA VAL A 22 161.86 -61.73 -145.81
C VAL A 22 161.97 -60.44 -145.00
N TYR A 23 162.33 -59.32 -145.64
CA TYR A 23 162.45 -58.03 -144.96
C TYR A 23 161.08 -57.46 -144.57
N GLU A 24 160.08 -57.57 -145.45
CA GLU A 24 158.72 -57.08 -145.17
C GLU A 24 158.02 -57.84 -144.02
N THR A 25 158.24 -59.15 -143.90
CA THR A 25 157.61 -59.95 -142.84
C THR A 25 158.17 -59.65 -141.46
N ARG A 26 159.45 -59.26 -141.36
CA ARG A 26 160.07 -58.90 -140.08
C ARG A 26 159.59 -57.55 -139.55
N ALA A 27 159.52 -56.54 -140.43
CA ALA A 27 159.08 -55.20 -140.06
C ALA A 27 157.62 -55.16 -139.58
N MET A 28 156.72 -55.90 -140.23
CA MET A 28 155.32 -56.00 -139.79
C MET A 28 155.16 -56.68 -138.43
N ARG A 29 156.03 -57.63 -138.08
CA ARG A 29 155.97 -58.32 -136.79
C ARG A 29 156.36 -57.40 -135.64
N GLU A 30 157.40 -56.59 -135.83
CA GLU A 30 157.87 -55.63 -134.83
C GLU A 30 156.85 -54.50 -134.58
N PHE A 31 156.18 -54.00 -135.63
CA PHE A 31 155.12 -52.99 -135.48
C PHE A 31 153.91 -53.49 -134.68
N ARG A 32 153.53 -54.76 -134.86
CA ARG A 32 152.39 -55.36 -134.14
C ARG A 32 152.67 -55.52 -132.65
N ILE A 33 153.91 -55.88 -132.28
CA ILE A 33 154.35 -55.96 -130.88
C ILE A 33 154.25 -54.56 -130.22
N GLN A 34 154.72 -53.51 -130.89
CA GLN A 34 154.62 -52.15 -130.34
C GLN A 34 153.19 -51.66 -130.12
N GLN A 35 152.25 -52.01 -131.02
CA GLN A 35 150.83 -51.68 -130.86
C GLN A 35 150.19 -52.37 -129.65
N GLU A 36 150.51 -53.64 -129.40
CA GLU A 36 150.00 -54.38 -128.25
C GLU A 36 150.55 -53.83 -126.92
N GLU A 37 151.83 -53.47 -126.88
CA GLU A 37 152.47 -52.88 -125.70
C GLU A 37 151.81 -51.54 -125.32
N LEU A 38 151.58 -50.66 -126.29
CA LEU A 38 150.95 -49.36 -126.08
C LEU A 38 149.51 -49.50 -125.58
N ARG A 39 148.76 -50.45 -126.14
CA ARG A 39 147.40 -50.75 -125.72
C ARG A 39 147.35 -51.26 -124.28
N ARG A 40 148.28 -52.14 -123.90
CA ARG A 40 148.34 -52.71 -122.56
C ARG A 40 148.63 -51.66 -121.50
N GLN A 41 149.57 -50.74 -121.77
CA GLN A 41 149.85 -49.60 -120.88
C GLN A 41 148.64 -48.68 -120.71
N TYR A 42 147.88 -48.44 -121.78
CA TYR A 42 146.67 -47.63 -121.72
C TYR A 42 145.57 -48.30 -120.90
N GLU A 43 145.35 -49.61 -121.09
CA GLU A 43 144.38 -50.39 -120.32
C GLU A 43 144.76 -50.45 -118.82
N GLU A 44 146.03 -50.67 -118.49
CA GLU A 44 146.50 -50.64 -117.09
C GLU A 44 146.32 -49.25 -116.46
N SER A 45 146.73 -48.17 -117.15
CA SER A 45 146.57 -46.80 -116.66
C SER A 45 145.10 -46.43 -116.40
N MET A 46 144.19 -46.84 -117.29
CA MET A 46 142.76 -46.58 -117.13
C MET A 46 142.17 -47.36 -115.96
N MET A 47 142.54 -48.63 -115.81
CA MET A 47 142.07 -49.48 -114.70
C MET A 47 142.59 -48.99 -113.35
N GLU A 48 143.83 -48.49 -113.28
CA GLU A 48 144.40 -47.87 -112.09
C GLU A 48 143.57 -46.65 -111.66
N ARG A 49 143.27 -45.74 -112.60
CA ARG A 49 142.45 -44.54 -112.33
C ARG A 49 141.03 -44.86 -111.88
N LEU A 50 140.41 -45.89 -112.48
CA LEU A 50 139.08 -46.35 -112.07
C LEU A 50 139.09 -46.90 -110.65
N ARG A 51 140.10 -47.68 -110.28
CA ARG A 51 140.26 -48.18 -108.91
C ARG A 51 140.45 -47.04 -107.93
N THR A 52 141.36 -46.09 -108.21
CA THR A 52 141.60 -44.95 -107.30
C THR A 52 140.34 -44.12 -107.13
N TRP A 53 139.63 -43.80 -108.22
CA TRP A 53 138.37 -43.05 -108.14
C TRP A 53 137.29 -43.81 -107.35
N GLN A 54 137.16 -45.12 -107.56
CA GLN A 54 136.20 -45.93 -106.82
C GLN A 54 136.54 -46.02 -105.33
N THR A 55 137.82 -46.13 -104.96
CA THR A 55 138.25 -46.10 -103.56
C THR A 55 138.02 -44.74 -102.92
N GLU A 56 138.31 -43.64 -103.62
CA GLU A 56 138.05 -42.28 -103.14
C GLU A 56 136.55 -42.04 -102.95
N HIS A 57 135.71 -42.44 -103.92
CA HIS A 57 134.26 -42.33 -103.82
C HIS A 57 133.69 -43.14 -102.65
N ASN A 58 134.13 -44.39 -102.47
CA ASN A 58 133.70 -45.23 -101.35
C ASN A 58 134.14 -44.65 -99.99
N THR A 59 135.34 -44.08 -99.93
CA THR A 59 135.86 -43.44 -98.70
C THR A 59 135.05 -42.19 -98.37
N ALA A 60 134.78 -41.33 -99.36
CA ALA A 60 133.96 -40.14 -99.19
C ALA A 60 132.52 -40.48 -98.76
N MET A 61 131.93 -41.54 -99.31
CA MET A 61 130.61 -42.04 -98.87
C MET A 61 130.62 -42.54 -97.43
N ALA A 62 131.67 -43.26 -97.02
CA ALA A 62 131.80 -43.74 -95.64
C ALA A 62 131.97 -42.57 -94.64
N GLU A 63 132.80 -41.58 -94.98
CA GLU A 63 132.98 -40.37 -94.17
C GLU A 63 131.69 -39.55 -94.05
N ALA A 64 130.96 -39.38 -95.16
CA ALA A 64 129.67 -38.70 -95.16
C ALA A 64 128.62 -39.42 -94.29
N GLN A 65 128.57 -40.75 -94.36
CA GLN A 65 127.70 -41.56 -93.50
C GLN A 65 128.08 -41.42 -92.02
N GLN A 66 129.36 -41.47 -91.69
CA GLN A 66 129.84 -41.32 -90.32
C GLN A 66 129.49 -39.93 -89.76
N GLN A 67 129.71 -38.86 -90.53
CA GLN A 67 129.31 -37.51 -90.14
C GLN A 67 127.79 -37.36 -89.95
N SER A 68 126.99 -38.01 -90.80
CA SER A 68 125.53 -38.02 -90.65
C SER A 68 125.09 -38.71 -89.36
N ASP A 69 125.64 -39.90 -89.09
CA ASP A 69 125.32 -40.68 -87.89
C ASP A 69 125.72 -39.93 -86.61
N GLU A 70 126.87 -39.23 -86.64
CA GLU A 70 127.34 -38.43 -85.52
C GLU A 70 126.45 -37.20 -85.28
N ARG A 71 125.97 -36.53 -86.33
CA ARG A 71 124.95 -35.47 -86.21
C ARG A 71 123.63 -35.99 -85.65
N HIS A 72 123.17 -37.17 -86.08
CA HIS A 72 121.96 -37.78 -85.54
C HIS A 72 122.10 -38.14 -84.07
N ARG A 73 123.24 -38.71 -83.65
CA ARG A 73 123.52 -39.00 -82.23
C ARG A 73 123.53 -37.73 -81.39
N ASN A 74 124.19 -36.67 -81.85
CA ASN A 74 124.22 -35.40 -81.12
C ASN A 74 122.83 -34.76 -81.00
N ALA A 75 122.01 -34.83 -82.06
CA ALA A 75 120.63 -34.34 -82.01
C ALA A 75 119.74 -35.15 -81.05
N ILE A 76 119.92 -36.48 -80.99
CA ILE A 76 119.21 -37.34 -80.02
C ILE A 76 119.63 -36.99 -78.60
N ASN A 77 120.93 -36.86 -78.33
CA ASN A 77 121.44 -36.51 -77.01
C ASN A 77 120.96 -35.12 -76.54
N ASP A 78 120.97 -34.11 -77.42
CA ASP A 78 120.43 -32.77 -77.09
C ASP A 78 118.93 -32.83 -76.79
N ARG A 79 118.17 -33.58 -77.58
CA ARG A 79 116.72 -33.77 -77.37
C ARG A 79 116.45 -34.48 -76.04
N ASP A 80 117.18 -35.53 -75.73
CA ASP A 80 116.99 -36.30 -74.49
C ASP A 80 117.40 -35.48 -73.26
N ALA A 81 118.45 -34.65 -73.37
CA ALA A 81 118.80 -33.68 -72.33
C ALA A 81 117.68 -32.67 -72.07
N ARG A 82 117.06 -32.12 -73.13
CA ARG A 82 115.90 -31.21 -72.98
C ARG A 82 114.69 -31.90 -72.38
N PHE A 83 114.41 -33.15 -72.76
CA PHE A 83 113.34 -33.93 -72.14
C PHE A 83 113.59 -34.22 -70.66
N ALA A 84 114.82 -34.53 -70.28
CA ALA A 84 115.18 -34.73 -68.88
C ALA A 84 114.98 -33.44 -68.06
N GLU A 85 115.33 -32.29 -68.62
CA GLU A 85 115.11 -30.99 -67.96
C GLU A 85 113.62 -30.65 -67.81
N MET A 86 112.82 -30.85 -68.87
CA MET A 86 111.37 -30.64 -68.79
C MET A 86 110.71 -31.58 -67.76
N ARG A 87 111.15 -32.84 -67.66
CA ARG A 87 110.66 -33.77 -66.64
C ARG A 87 110.97 -33.27 -65.23
N LYS A 88 112.20 -32.82 -64.97
CA LYS A 88 112.55 -32.22 -63.67
C LYS A 88 111.68 -31.02 -63.32
N GLN A 89 111.34 -30.17 -64.30
CA GLN A 89 110.45 -29.03 -64.06
C GLN A 89 109.02 -29.47 -63.73
N ILE A 90 108.49 -30.47 -64.43
CA ILE A 90 107.17 -31.05 -64.14
C ILE A 90 107.15 -31.65 -62.74
N ASP A 91 108.16 -32.46 -62.39
CA ASP A 91 108.27 -33.10 -61.07
C ASP A 91 108.32 -32.04 -59.95
N LYS A 92 109.06 -30.95 -60.18
CA LYS A 92 109.12 -29.82 -59.24
C LYS A 92 107.75 -29.15 -59.07
N ILE A 93 107.06 -28.83 -60.17
CA ILE A 93 105.72 -28.20 -60.11
C ILE A 93 104.72 -29.11 -59.39
N GLN A 94 104.76 -30.42 -59.64
CA GLN A 94 103.90 -31.37 -58.95
C GLN A 94 104.20 -31.41 -57.46
N THR A 95 105.47 -31.43 -57.08
CA THR A 95 105.89 -31.42 -55.67
C THR A 95 105.44 -30.14 -54.96
N ASP A 96 105.69 -28.97 -55.56
CA ASP A 96 105.27 -27.67 -55.01
C ASP A 96 103.73 -27.59 -54.88
N TYR A 97 102.99 -28.13 -55.85
CA TYR A 97 101.52 -28.19 -55.80
C TYR A 97 101.02 -29.12 -54.68
N ASP A 98 101.62 -30.29 -54.53
CA ASP A 98 101.26 -31.24 -53.47
C ASP A 98 101.56 -30.68 -52.07
N GLU A 99 102.67 -29.95 -51.90
CA GLU A 99 103.01 -29.27 -50.65
C GLU A 99 102.01 -28.16 -50.32
N THR A 100 101.70 -27.29 -51.29
CA THR A 100 100.71 -26.22 -51.09
C THR A 100 99.32 -26.77 -50.78
N MET A 101 98.90 -27.86 -51.42
CA MET A 101 97.62 -28.51 -51.16
C MET A 101 97.57 -29.20 -49.78
N LYS A 102 98.68 -29.78 -49.31
CA LYS A 102 98.76 -30.34 -47.95
C LYS A 102 98.64 -29.25 -46.91
N GLU A 103 99.33 -28.12 -47.11
CA GLU A 103 99.29 -27.00 -46.17
C GLU A 103 97.89 -26.37 -46.11
N LEU A 104 97.26 -26.14 -47.27
CA LEU A 104 95.89 -25.61 -47.32
C LEU A 104 94.87 -26.51 -46.62
N ARG A 105 95.02 -27.85 -46.74
CA ARG A 105 94.17 -28.81 -46.01
C ARG A 105 94.38 -28.70 -44.50
N ARG A 106 95.64 -28.65 -44.06
CA ARG A 106 95.99 -28.49 -42.64
C ARG A 106 95.39 -27.22 -42.05
N GLU A 107 95.54 -26.07 -42.72
CA GLU A 107 94.95 -24.81 -42.27
C GLU A 107 93.42 -24.85 -42.22
N TYR A 108 92.78 -25.51 -43.19
CA TYR A 108 91.33 -25.65 -43.23
C TYR A 108 90.81 -26.51 -42.08
N ASP A 109 91.46 -27.65 -41.82
CA ASP A 109 91.12 -28.55 -40.72
C ASP A 109 91.31 -27.85 -39.37
N GLU A 110 92.42 -27.11 -39.19
CA GLU A 110 92.67 -26.30 -37.97
C GLU A 110 91.58 -25.25 -37.75
N LYS A 111 91.15 -24.53 -38.80
CA LYS A 111 90.07 -23.53 -38.71
C LYS A 111 88.72 -24.16 -38.38
N ILE A 112 88.42 -25.34 -38.92
CA ILE A 112 87.18 -26.06 -38.58
C ILE A 112 87.20 -26.47 -37.11
N GLU A 113 88.32 -27.02 -36.63
CA GLU A 113 88.43 -27.41 -35.23
C GLU A 113 88.30 -26.21 -34.29
N GLU A 114 88.95 -25.10 -34.60
CA GLU A 114 88.85 -23.86 -33.81
C GLU A 114 87.39 -23.38 -33.74
N ARG A 115 86.71 -23.32 -34.89
CA ARG A 115 85.28 -22.93 -34.94
C ARG A 115 84.39 -23.89 -34.16
N ASN A 116 84.64 -25.18 -34.24
CA ASN A 116 83.87 -26.18 -33.49
C ASN A 116 84.07 -26.01 -31.98
N ARG A 117 85.30 -25.72 -31.53
CA ARG A 117 85.58 -25.40 -30.11
C ARG A 117 84.86 -24.13 -29.67
N GLU A 118 84.92 -23.05 -30.45
CA GLU A 118 84.22 -21.79 -30.14
C GLU A 118 82.71 -21.99 -30.01
N VAL A 119 82.11 -22.77 -30.92
CA VAL A 119 80.67 -23.07 -30.89
C VAL A 119 80.32 -23.91 -29.67
N ALA A 120 81.12 -24.92 -29.35
CA ALA A 120 80.92 -25.75 -28.16
C ALA A 120 80.98 -24.91 -26.88
N GLU A 121 82.01 -24.06 -26.72
CA GLU A 121 82.14 -23.18 -25.55
C GLU A 121 80.97 -22.20 -25.43
N LYS A 122 80.52 -21.60 -26.54
CA LYS A 122 79.38 -20.67 -26.52
C LYS A 122 78.08 -21.37 -26.16
N THR A 123 77.83 -22.56 -26.70
CA THR A 123 76.65 -23.36 -26.37
C THR A 123 76.65 -23.75 -24.90
N GLU A 124 77.80 -24.18 -24.35
CA GLU A 124 77.92 -24.54 -22.94
C GLU A 124 77.71 -23.33 -22.02
N ARG A 125 78.36 -22.19 -22.31
CA ARG A 125 78.16 -20.95 -21.53
C ARG A 125 76.71 -20.47 -21.56
N ASN A 126 76.06 -20.52 -22.73
CA ASN A 126 74.65 -20.15 -22.86
C ASN A 126 73.73 -21.11 -22.09
N ALA A 127 73.99 -22.41 -22.14
CA ALA A 127 73.23 -23.40 -21.39
C ALA A 127 73.35 -23.18 -19.88
N LEU A 128 74.57 -22.91 -19.39
CA LEU A 128 74.81 -22.62 -17.98
C LEU A 128 74.13 -21.33 -17.53
N ALA A 129 74.23 -20.25 -18.32
CA ALA A 129 73.54 -19.00 -18.04
C ALA A 129 72.01 -19.15 -18.03
N HIS A 130 71.46 -19.93 -18.98
CA HIS A 130 70.03 -20.19 -19.04
C HIS A 130 69.55 -20.99 -17.82
N ASN A 131 70.27 -22.03 -17.42
CA ASN A 131 69.95 -22.84 -16.24
C ASN A 131 69.98 -22.00 -14.96
N GLN A 132 71.01 -21.17 -14.78
CA GLN A 132 71.07 -20.24 -13.63
C GLN A 132 69.89 -19.27 -13.60
N HIS A 133 69.48 -18.76 -14.76
CA HIS A 133 68.31 -17.88 -14.86
C HIS A 133 67.01 -18.60 -14.48
N LEU A 134 66.83 -19.84 -14.93
CA LEU A 134 65.67 -20.66 -14.57
C LEU A 134 65.63 -20.99 -13.08
N GLU A 135 66.77 -21.33 -12.48
CA GLU A 135 66.87 -21.56 -11.04
C GLU A 135 66.49 -20.31 -10.24
N HIS A 136 67.00 -19.14 -10.62
CA HIS A 136 66.66 -17.87 -9.99
C HIS A 136 65.15 -17.57 -10.10
N LEU A 137 64.57 -17.74 -11.29
CA LEU A 137 63.15 -17.49 -11.52
C LEU A 137 62.26 -18.44 -10.70
N ASN A 138 62.65 -19.72 -10.63
CA ASN A 138 61.95 -20.70 -9.81
C ASN A 138 62.01 -20.36 -8.31
N GLU A 139 63.15 -19.87 -7.83
CA GLU A 139 63.29 -19.45 -6.43
C GLU A 139 62.45 -18.21 -6.11
N GLN A 140 62.41 -17.22 -7.02
CA GLN A 140 61.51 -16.07 -6.89
C GLN A 140 60.04 -16.49 -6.84
N GLN A 141 59.61 -17.39 -7.73
CA GLN A 141 58.24 -17.90 -7.72
C GLN A 141 57.88 -18.61 -6.42
N LYS A 142 58.81 -19.35 -5.80
CA LYS A 142 58.57 -19.95 -4.48
C LYS A 142 58.36 -18.90 -3.39
N ILE A 143 59.17 -17.84 -3.39
CA ILE A 143 59.07 -16.76 -2.42
C ILE A 143 57.74 -16.03 -2.59
N GLU A 144 57.40 -15.61 -3.81
CA GLU A 144 56.14 -14.93 -4.12
C GLU A 144 54.93 -15.79 -3.73
N LYS A 145 54.96 -17.09 -4.03
CA LYS A 145 53.90 -18.02 -3.62
C LYS A 145 53.78 -18.11 -2.10
N ALA A 146 54.89 -18.23 -1.37
CA ALA A 146 54.89 -18.30 0.08
C ALA A 146 54.43 -16.98 0.75
N GLU A 147 54.66 -15.84 0.11
CA GLU A 147 54.14 -14.54 0.55
C GLU A 147 52.63 -14.42 0.29
N ALA A 148 52.16 -14.83 -0.89
CA ALA A 148 50.74 -14.86 -1.23
C ALA A 148 49.95 -15.80 -0.30
N ASP A 149 50.48 -16.99 -0.02
CA ASP A 149 49.85 -17.95 0.90
C ASP A 149 49.78 -17.38 2.34
N ARG A 150 50.83 -16.68 2.79
CA ARG A 150 50.82 -15.99 4.11
C ARG A 150 49.81 -14.86 4.15
N ALA A 151 49.75 -14.02 3.13
CA ALA A 151 48.78 -12.92 3.05
C ALA A 151 47.33 -13.44 3.03
N LEU A 152 47.09 -14.51 2.28
CA LEU A 152 45.79 -15.18 2.22
C LEU A 152 45.39 -15.73 3.59
N GLU A 153 46.32 -16.36 4.31
CA GLU A 153 46.03 -16.92 5.63
C GLU A 153 45.74 -15.83 6.67
N THR A 154 46.51 -14.74 6.69
CA THR A 154 46.21 -13.58 7.53
C THR A 154 44.81 -13.03 7.24
N CYS A 155 44.46 -12.85 5.97
CA CYS A 155 43.14 -12.36 5.56
C CYS A 155 42.01 -13.29 6.02
N LYS A 156 42.19 -14.61 5.94
CA LYS A 156 41.19 -15.56 6.45
C LYS A 156 41.00 -15.45 7.96
N VAL A 157 42.08 -15.28 8.72
CA VAL A 157 42.02 -15.13 10.18
C VAL A 157 41.31 -13.84 10.56
N GLU A 158 41.68 -12.71 9.93
CA GLU A 158 41.02 -11.43 10.14
C GLU A 158 39.53 -11.50 9.81
N HIS A 159 39.17 -12.08 8.66
CA HIS A 159 37.78 -12.20 8.26
C HIS A 159 36.98 -13.14 9.18
N ALA A 160 37.57 -14.24 9.65
CA ALA A 160 36.92 -15.12 10.61
C ALA A 160 36.63 -14.39 11.94
N GLU A 161 37.53 -13.52 12.40
CA GLU A 161 37.34 -12.72 13.61
C GLU A 161 36.26 -11.65 13.42
N GLU A 162 36.22 -10.96 12.27
CA GLU A 162 35.14 -10.02 11.94
C GLU A 162 33.78 -10.71 11.96
N VAL A 163 33.67 -11.89 11.33
CA VAL A 163 32.44 -12.69 11.33
C VAL A 163 32.04 -13.11 12.75
N ARG A 164 33.01 -13.49 13.59
CA ARG A 164 32.75 -13.83 15.00
C ARG A 164 32.16 -12.63 15.75
N LEU A 165 32.76 -11.45 15.64
CA LEU A 165 32.30 -10.23 16.30
C LEU A 165 30.92 -9.80 15.82
N LEU A 166 30.65 -9.88 14.51
CA LEU A 166 29.33 -9.60 13.92
C LEU A 166 28.25 -10.55 14.46
N ASN A 167 28.57 -11.83 14.60
CA ASN A 167 27.63 -12.81 15.17
C ASN A 167 27.34 -12.50 16.65
N GLU A 168 28.36 -12.20 17.46
CA GLU A 168 28.20 -11.81 18.87
C GLU A 168 27.35 -10.54 19.03
N GLU A 169 27.57 -9.54 18.17
CA GLU A 169 26.76 -8.33 18.14
C GLU A 169 25.30 -8.61 17.74
N THR A 170 25.10 -9.48 16.74
CA THR A 170 23.76 -9.89 16.30
C THR A 170 23.01 -10.60 17.42
N GLU A 171 23.64 -11.56 18.12
CA GLU A 171 23.05 -12.27 19.26
C GLU A 171 22.70 -11.31 20.40
N ARG A 172 23.56 -10.32 20.67
CA ARG A 172 23.30 -9.26 21.66
C ARG A 172 22.05 -8.46 21.29
N PHE A 173 21.96 -8.00 20.04
CA PHE A 173 20.79 -7.26 19.56
C PHE A 173 19.51 -8.10 19.59
N GLU A 174 19.56 -9.37 19.23
CA GLU A 174 18.41 -10.26 19.31
C GLU A 174 17.93 -10.43 20.76
N LYS A 175 18.85 -10.57 21.70
CA LYS A 175 18.54 -10.67 23.13
C LYS A 175 17.92 -9.38 23.66
N GLU A 176 18.53 -8.22 23.39
CA GLU A 176 18.01 -6.90 23.77
C GLU A 176 16.61 -6.65 23.18
N ARG A 177 16.42 -6.98 21.90
CA ARG A 177 15.12 -6.89 21.23
C ARG A 177 14.08 -7.76 21.93
N LYS A 178 14.44 -9.01 22.26
CA LYS A 178 13.53 -9.93 22.97
C LYS A 178 13.15 -9.41 24.35
N GLU A 179 14.12 -8.94 25.14
CA GLU A 179 13.87 -8.36 26.47
C GLU A 179 12.98 -7.11 26.39
N THR A 180 13.20 -6.27 25.39
CA THR A 180 12.38 -5.07 25.14
C THR A 180 10.95 -5.43 24.78
N VAL A 181 10.77 -6.39 23.88
CA VAL A 181 9.44 -6.87 23.46
C VAL A 181 8.70 -7.54 24.62
N ASP A 182 9.38 -8.38 25.42
CA ASP A 182 8.79 -9.02 26.60
C ASP A 182 8.36 -7.99 27.67
N SER A 183 9.18 -6.95 27.87
CA SER A 183 8.84 -5.82 28.77
C SER A 183 7.61 -5.06 28.28
N LEU A 184 7.56 -4.75 26.98
CA LEU A 184 6.45 -4.02 26.36
C LEU A 184 5.16 -4.84 26.41
N MET A 185 5.22 -6.15 26.13
CA MET A 185 4.05 -7.03 26.25
C MET A 185 3.50 -7.07 27.69
N LYS A 186 4.38 -7.20 28.70
CA LYS A 186 3.95 -7.18 30.11
C LYS A 186 3.29 -5.85 30.49
N GLU A 187 3.81 -4.73 30.01
CA GLU A 187 3.20 -3.42 30.26
C GLU A 187 1.83 -3.29 29.58
N MET A 188 1.70 -3.76 28.33
CA MET A 188 0.42 -3.79 27.63
C MET A 188 -0.61 -4.68 28.34
N GLU A 189 -0.22 -5.87 28.81
CA GLU A 189 -1.09 -6.76 29.58
C GLU A 189 -1.60 -6.05 30.85
N LYS A 190 -0.70 -5.39 31.57
CA LYS A 190 -1.07 -4.62 32.78
C LYS A 190 -2.05 -3.49 32.47
N GLN A 191 -1.86 -2.76 31.37
CA GLN A 191 -2.78 -1.71 30.94
C GLN A 191 -4.15 -2.26 30.58
N ILE A 192 -4.21 -3.41 29.90
CA ILE A 192 -5.47 -4.09 29.58
C ILE A 192 -6.19 -4.51 30.87
N GLU A 193 -5.48 -5.11 31.82
CA GLU A 193 -6.06 -5.49 33.11
C GLU A 193 -6.58 -4.30 33.92
N ASP A 194 -5.84 -3.19 33.94
CA ASP A 194 -6.25 -1.96 34.61
C ASP A 194 -7.49 -1.34 33.92
N PHE A 195 -7.53 -1.35 32.58
CA PHE A 195 -8.69 -0.90 31.81
C PHE A 195 -9.92 -1.76 32.10
N ASP A 196 -9.78 -3.08 32.10
CA ASP A 196 -10.86 -4.02 32.43
C ASP A 196 -11.38 -3.83 33.85
N ARG A 197 -10.48 -3.62 34.83
CA ARG A 197 -10.86 -3.28 36.20
C ARG A 197 -11.65 -1.97 36.26
N LYS A 198 -11.19 -0.93 35.57
CA LYS A 198 -11.88 0.38 35.52
C LYS A 198 -13.27 0.26 34.86
N ASN A 199 -13.38 -0.48 33.75
CA ASN A 199 -14.65 -0.72 33.08
C ASN A 199 -15.65 -1.48 33.96
N LYS A 200 -15.19 -2.51 34.70
CA LYS A 200 -16.06 -3.22 35.66
C LYS A 200 -16.57 -2.29 36.77
N THR A 201 -15.74 -1.38 37.28
CA THR A 201 -16.15 -0.39 38.28
C THR A 201 -17.17 0.60 37.71
N LEU A 202 -16.89 1.17 36.54
CA LEU A 202 -17.82 2.08 35.85
C LEU A 202 -19.16 1.42 35.56
N HIS A 203 -19.17 0.15 35.14
CA HIS A 203 -20.41 -0.55 34.85
C HIS A 203 -21.28 -0.70 36.11
N ARG A 204 -20.66 -1.02 37.26
CA ARG A 204 -21.36 -1.09 38.57
C ARG A 204 -21.87 0.27 39.02
N GLU A 205 -21.11 1.35 38.80
CA GLU A 205 -21.54 2.71 39.13
C GLU A 205 -22.72 3.15 38.26
N ASN A 206 -22.65 2.90 36.95
CA ASN A 206 -23.76 3.18 36.03
C ASN A 206 -25.03 2.38 36.39
N GLU A 207 -24.89 1.13 36.83
CA GLU A 207 -26.02 0.33 37.27
C GLU A 207 -26.65 0.92 38.55
N LYS A 208 -25.84 1.35 39.52
CA LYS A 208 -26.32 2.07 40.72
C LYS A 208 -27.04 3.36 40.37
N LEU A 209 -26.45 4.17 39.48
CA LEU A 209 -27.07 5.43 39.03
C LEU A 209 -28.39 5.19 38.28
N SER A 210 -28.47 4.13 37.47
CA SER A 210 -29.70 3.77 36.77
C SER A 210 -30.82 3.38 37.74
N ILE A 211 -30.49 2.63 38.80
CA ILE A 211 -31.42 2.29 39.88
C ILE A 211 -31.88 3.57 40.61
N LEU A 212 -30.94 4.43 41.02
CA LEU A 212 -31.26 5.70 41.70
C LEU A 212 -32.15 6.60 40.84
N ALA A 213 -31.83 6.76 39.56
CA ALA A 213 -32.65 7.54 38.63
C ALA A 213 -34.05 6.93 38.41
N ALA A 214 -34.20 5.60 38.52
CA ALA A 214 -35.50 4.94 38.47
C ALA A 214 -36.29 5.10 39.77
N GLU A 215 -35.62 5.14 40.93
CA GLU A 215 -36.22 5.42 42.23
C GLU A 215 -36.68 6.88 42.33
N GLU A 216 -35.86 7.83 41.90
CA GLU A 216 -36.20 9.26 41.89
C GLU A 216 -37.40 9.54 40.99
N ARG A 217 -37.43 8.97 39.77
CA ARG A 217 -38.61 9.05 38.88
C ARG A 217 -39.87 8.48 39.52
N ARG A 218 -39.77 7.35 40.24
CA ARG A 218 -40.90 6.79 40.97
C ARG A 218 -41.36 7.71 42.10
N SER A 219 -40.43 8.26 42.88
CA SER A 219 -40.76 9.20 43.96
C SER A 219 -41.44 10.46 43.43
N HIS A 220 -40.96 11.03 42.33
CA HIS A 220 -41.56 12.20 41.69
C HIS A 220 -42.99 11.90 41.21
N LEU A 221 -43.20 10.76 40.55
CA LEU A 221 -44.54 10.33 40.10
C LEU A 221 -45.51 10.10 41.27
N VAL A 222 -45.04 9.60 42.41
CA VAL A 222 -45.87 9.45 43.62
C VAL A 222 -46.28 10.83 44.14
N ALA A 223 -45.33 11.74 44.31
CA ALA A 223 -45.61 13.10 44.81
C ALA A 223 -46.57 13.88 43.88
N GLU A 224 -46.38 13.78 42.56
CA GLU A 224 -47.25 14.43 41.58
C GLU A 224 -48.69 13.86 41.63
N ASN A 225 -48.84 12.54 41.75
CA ASN A 225 -50.15 11.91 41.87
C ASN A 225 -50.84 12.27 43.19
N GLU A 226 -50.12 12.34 44.30
CA GLU A 226 -50.67 12.79 45.59
C GLU A 226 -51.19 14.23 45.50
N LEU A 227 -50.40 15.14 44.94
CA LEU A 227 -50.80 16.53 44.73
C LEU A 227 -52.05 16.64 43.84
N ARG A 228 -52.06 15.89 42.72
CA ARG A 228 -53.21 15.87 41.80
C ARG A 228 -54.47 15.34 42.47
N ASN A 229 -54.36 14.29 43.28
CA ASN A 229 -55.48 13.74 44.03
C ASN A 229 -56.02 14.74 45.07
N GLN A 230 -55.14 15.48 45.75
CA GLN A 230 -55.54 16.55 46.66
C GLN A 230 -56.31 17.65 45.92
N MET A 231 -55.77 18.15 44.79
CA MET A 231 -56.44 19.18 43.98
C MET A 231 -57.82 18.72 43.47
N ILE A 232 -57.94 17.46 43.03
CA ILE A 232 -59.22 16.89 42.60
C ILE A 232 -60.20 16.83 43.77
N SER A 233 -59.76 16.37 44.95
CA SER A 233 -60.60 16.30 46.14
C SER A 233 -61.10 17.67 46.58
N GLU A 234 -60.22 18.68 46.60
CA GLU A 234 -60.58 20.07 46.90
C GLU A 234 -61.56 20.66 45.88
N THR A 235 -61.36 20.37 44.59
CA THR A 235 -62.24 20.81 43.51
C THR A 235 -63.62 20.17 43.66
N ILE A 236 -63.70 18.86 43.91
CA ILE A 236 -64.97 18.14 44.14
C ILE A 236 -65.69 18.72 45.36
N SER A 237 -64.97 18.97 46.45
CA SER A 237 -65.54 19.58 47.66
C SER A 237 -66.11 20.97 47.37
N THR A 238 -65.36 21.80 46.64
CA THR A 238 -65.79 23.15 46.25
C THR A 238 -67.05 23.09 45.37
N VAL A 239 -67.05 22.28 44.33
CA VAL A 239 -68.20 22.11 43.42
C VAL A 239 -69.43 21.60 44.17
N LYS A 240 -69.26 20.62 45.07
CA LYS A 240 -70.34 20.08 45.91
C LYS A 240 -70.94 21.17 46.80
N ASN A 241 -70.11 22.00 47.43
CA ASN A 241 -70.57 23.10 48.28
C ASN A 241 -71.31 24.17 47.46
N THR A 242 -70.79 24.55 46.29
CA THR A 242 -71.46 25.52 45.40
C THR A 242 -72.80 25.00 44.88
N LEU A 243 -72.89 23.73 44.49
CA LEU A 243 -74.14 23.10 44.06
C LEU A 243 -75.17 23.05 45.20
N THR A 244 -74.72 22.72 46.41
CA THR A 244 -75.58 22.70 47.61
C THR A 244 -76.10 24.09 47.92
N LEU A 245 -75.25 25.12 47.82
CA LEU A 245 -75.64 26.51 48.03
C LEU A 245 -76.69 26.97 47.01
N ALA A 246 -76.41 26.78 45.72
CA ALA A 246 -77.34 27.15 44.66
C ALA A 246 -78.69 26.41 44.77
N ALA A 247 -78.67 25.12 45.13
CA ALA A 247 -79.88 24.34 45.38
C ALA A 247 -80.67 24.88 46.57
N ASN A 248 -80.01 25.26 47.66
CA ASN A 248 -80.66 25.88 48.82
C ASN A 248 -81.28 27.24 48.50
N GLU A 249 -80.58 28.09 47.75
CA GLU A 249 -81.09 29.39 47.32
C GLU A 249 -82.35 29.25 46.45
N ASP A 250 -82.32 28.35 45.45
CA ASP A 250 -83.49 28.08 44.60
C ASP A 250 -84.65 27.48 45.43
N TYR A 251 -84.35 26.56 46.34
CA TYR A 251 -85.34 25.92 47.22
C TYR A 251 -86.04 26.93 48.14
N CYS A 252 -85.28 27.82 48.77
CA CYS A 252 -85.80 28.91 49.59
C CYS A 252 -86.61 29.92 48.76
N LYS A 253 -86.18 30.23 47.53
CA LYS A 253 -86.92 31.13 46.63
C LYS A 253 -88.27 30.54 46.22
N LYS A 254 -88.30 29.25 45.88
CA LYS A 254 -89.56 28.52 45.63
C LYS A 254 -90.46 28.50 46.85
N TYR A 255 -89.89 28.37 48.04
CA TYR A 255 -90.65 28.45 49.27
C TYR A 255 -91.26 29.84 49.51
N GLN A 256 -90.52 30.93 49.26
CA GLN A 256 -91.05 32.30 49.34
C GLN A 256 -92.27 32.51 48.45
N ASP A 257 -92.29 31.90 47.27
CA ASP A 257 -93.44 31.97 46.36
C ASP A 257 -94.71 31.35 46.96
N ILE A 258 -94.61 30.32 47.82
CA ILE A 258 -95.75 29.71 48.54
C ILE A 258 -96.29 30.63 49.62
N LEU A 259 -95.43 31.46 50.20
CA LEU A 259 -95.82 32.38 51.27
C LEU A 259 -96.52 33.65 50.76
N LYS A 260 -96.50 33.91 49.45
CA LYS A 260 -97.14 35.10 48.85
C LYS A 260 -98.65 35.13 49.06
N PRO A 261 -99.41 34.04 48.78
CA PRO A 261 -100.86 34.02 49.04
C PRO A 261 -101.24 34.26 50.52
N ILE A 262 -100.32 34.02 51.47
CA ILE A 262 -100.54 34.34 52.88
C ILE A 262 -100.59 35.87 53.10
N ASP A 263 -99.81 36.64 52.35
CA ASP A 263 -99.90 38.11 52.39
C ASP A 263 -101.27 38.58 51.89
N ASP A 264 -101.82 37.94 50.87
CA ASP A 264 -103.15 38.27 50.33
C ASP A 264 -104.26 37.93 51.34
N ILE A 265 -104.21 36.74 51.95
CA ILE A 265 -105.11 36.33 53.04
C ILE A 265 -105.03 37.32 54.20
N THR A 266 -103.83 37.63 54.70
CA THR A 266 -103.67 38.54 55.84
C THR A 266 -104.03 40.00 55.51
N SER A 267 -103.88 40.42 54.26
CA SER A 267 -104.32 41.73 53.76
C SER A 267 -105.84 41.82 53.68
N ALA A 268 -106.52 40.79 53.17
CA ALA A 268 -107.97 40.68 53.17
C ALA A 268 -108.52 40.80 54.60
N ILE A 269 -107.93 40.09 55.56
CA ILE A 269 -108.31 40.17 56.99
C ILE A 269 -108.16 41.59 57.54
N SER A 270 -107.10 42.30 57.13
CA SER A 270 -106.87 43.69 57.53
C SER A 270 -107.91 44.65 56.95
N ALA A 271 -108.35 44.42 55.71
CA ALA A 271 -109.41 45.17 55.07
C ALA A 271 -110.75 44.96 55.79
N ALA A 272 -111.08 43.70 56.13
CA ALA A 272 -112.24 43.35 56.95
C ALA A 272 -112.23 44.06 58.31
N GLU A 273 -111.09 44.06 59.02
CA GLU A 273 -110.93 44.79 60.28
C GLU A 273 -111.18 46.30 60.12
N SER A 274 -110.64 46.91 59.05
CA SER A 274 -110.83 48.33 58.75
C SER A 274 -112.30 48.67 58.48
N CYS A 275 -112.99 47.82 57.72
CA CYS A 275 -114.43 47.95 57.46
C CYS A 275 -115.24 47.89 58.76
N TYR A 276 -114.97 46.91 59.64
CA TYR A 276 -115.62 46.82 60.95
C TYR A 276 -115.35 48.06 61.82
N LYS A 277 -114.09 48.54 61.89
CA LYS A 277 -113.78 49.77 62.64
C LYS A 277 -114.60 50.95 62.16
N LYS A 278 -114.71 51.17 60.84
CA LYS A 278 -115.54 52.24 60.26
C LYS A 278 -117.02 52.08 60.60
N ALA A 279 -117.54 50.85 60.53
CA ALA A 279 -118.91 50.50 60.86
C ALA A 279 -119.26 50.84 62.33
N LYS A 280 -118.34 50.61 63.27
CA LYS A 280 -118.50 50.91 64.71
C LYS A 280 -118.69 52.40 65.02
N TYR A 281 -118.09 53.30 64.23
CA TYR A 281 -118.21 54.76 64.43
C TYR A 281 -119.45 55.38 63.76
N LYS A 282 -119.95 54.79 62.67
CA LYS A 282 -121.15 55.26 61.96
C LYS A 282 -121.83 54.12 61.23
N THR A 283 -122.91 53.58 61.81
CA THR A 283 -123.66 52.42 61.31
C THR A 283 -124.22 52.63 59.90
N SER A 284 -124.51 53.87 59.51
CA SER A 284 -125.01 54.23 58.17
C SER A 284 -123.99 54.07 57.03
N LEU A 285 -122.77 53.63 57.31
CA LEU A 285 -121.70 53.42 56.32
C LEU A 285 -121.57 51.96 55.86
N ILE A 286 -122.31 51.03 56.46
CA ILE A 286 -122.39 49.64 56.00
C ILE A 286 -123.43 49.58 54.88
N LYS A 287 -123.01 49.38 53.64
CA LYS A 287 -123.92 49.07 52.53
C LYS A 287 -123.94 47.55 52.29
N PRO A 288 -125.08 46.98 51.87
CA PRO A 288 -125.13 45.66 51.24
C PRO A 288 -123.90 45.39 50.37
N GLY A 289 -123.21 44.28 50.58
CA GLY A 289 -122.10 43.86 49.70
C GLY A 289 -120.80 44.65 49.84
N SER A 290 -120.69 45.63 50.76
CA SER A 290 -119.43 46.37 51.04
C SER A 290 -118.27 45.47 51.50
N ILE A 291 -118.55 44.23 51.89
CA ILE A 291 -117.60 43.24 52.40
C ILE A 291 -117.54 41.98 51.49
N SER A 292 -118.30 41.95 50.39
CA SER A 292 -118.28 40.82 49.43
C SER A 292 -116.90 40.56 48.80
N VAL A 293 -116.09 41.63 48.66
CA VAL A 293 -114.72 41.56 48.16
C VAL A 293 -113.81 40.77 49.13
N PHE A 294 -114.09 40.80 50.44
CA PHE A 294 -113.30 40.08 51.44
C PHE A 294 -113.43 38.55 51.32
N ASP A 295 -114.67 38.03 51.16
CA ASP A 295 -114.90 36.60 51.02
C ASP A 295 -114.28 36.05 49.72
N GLN A 296 -114.41 36.81 48.63
CA GLN A 296 -113.81 36.45 47.34
C GLN A 296 -112.27 36.46 47.41
N ASP A 297 -111.66 37.47 48.03
CA ASP A 297 -110.20 37.58 48.18
C ASP A 297 -109.65 36.48 49.11
N MET A 298 -110.35 36.17 50.22
CA MET A 298 -109.99 35.07 51.12
C MET A 298 -110.05 33.71 50.41
N LYS A 299 -111.15 33.43 49.69
CA LYS A 299 -111.29 32.18 48.91
C LYS A 299 -110.24 32.07 47.82
N THR A 300 -109.96 33.18 47.12
CA THR A 300 -108.92 33.22 46.08
C THR A 300 -107.53 32.95 46.67
N GLY A 301 -107.16 33.66 47.74
CA GLY A 301 -105.87 33.46 48.43
C GLY A 301 -105.70 32.05 49.00
N ILE A 302 -106.76 31.45 49.54
CA ILE A 302 -106.72 30.06 50.06
C ILE A 302 -106.57 29.04 48.92
N GLN A 303 -107.26 29.22 47.79
CA GLN A 303 -107.09 28.34 46.63
C GLN A 303 -105.71 28.49 46.01
N GLU A 304 -105.20 29.71 45.90
CA GLU A 304 -103.86 29.98 45.41
C GLU A 304 -102.78 29.39 46.33
N TRP A 305 -102.97 29.48 47.65
CA TRP A 305 -102.11 28.80 48.62
C TRP A 305 -102.12 27.28 48.43
N LYS A 306 -103.30 26.66 48.28
CA LYS A 306 -103.43 25.20 48.04
C LYS A 306 -102.72 24.77 46.75
N TYR A 307 -102.85 25.56 45.70
CA TYR A 307 -102.16 25.32 44.43
C TYR A 307 -100.64 25.41 44.60
N LYS A 308 -100.15 26.51 45.19
CA LYS A 308 -98.71 26.75 45.40
C LYS A 308 -98.07 25.74 46.34
N ARG A 309 -98.79 25.32 47.38
CA ARG A 309 -98.38 24.22 48.25
C ARG A 309 -98.13 22.92 47.47
N ASN A 310 -99.06 22.53 46.61
CA ASN A 310 -98.92 21.29 45.83
C ASN A 310 -97.79 21.38 44.81
N GLU A 311 -97.60 22.56 44.20
CA GLU A 311 -96.45 22.85 43.33
C GLU A 311 -95.12 22.66 44.07
N PHE A 312 -95.02 23.21 45.28
CA PHE A 312 -93.83 23.05 46.12
C PHE A 312 -93.58 21.60 46.53
N TYR A 313 -94.60 20.85 46.98
CA TYR A 313 -94.41 19.44 47.33
C TYR A 313 -93.82 18.61 46.19
N ARG A 314 -94.30 18.84 44.95
CA ARG A 314 -93.75 18.18 43.77
C ARG A 314 -92.30 18.58 43.53
N TYR A 315 -92.01 19.87 43.64
CA TYR A 315 -90.65 20.38 43.50
C TYR A 315 -89.71 19.83 44.59
N SER A 316 -90.16 19.71 45.84
CA SER A 316 -89.39 19.17 46.98
C SER A 316 -89.02 17.71 46.84
N ILE A 317 -89.84 16.90 46.17
CA ILE A 317 -89.51 15.51 45.85
C ILE A 317 -88.37 15.45 44.82
N SER A 318 -88.36 16.37 43.85
CA SER A 318 -87.33 16.43 42.80
C SER A 318 -86.08 17.24 43.15
N ALA A 319 -86.10 17.99 44.25
CA ALA A 319 -84.99 18.84 44.65
C ALA A 319 -83.78 18.00 45.07
N SER A 320 -82.73 18.04 44.26
CA SER A 320 -81.44 17.43 44.55
C SER A 320 -80.51 18.40 45.25
N ASN A 321 -79.57 17.90 46.05
CA ASN A 321 -78.54 18.69 46.74
C ASN A 321 -79.07 19.69 47.79
N VAL A 322 -80.34 19.56 48.18
CA VAL A 322 -80.88 20.27 49.35
C VAL A 322 -80.69 19.37 50.59
N PRO A 323 -80.04 19.84 51.65
CA PRO A 323 -79.91 19.13 52.92
C PRO A 323 -81.26 18.68 53.46
N ALA A 324 -81.31 17.45 53.97
CA ALA A 324 -82.56 16.84 54.43
C ALA A 324 -83.24 17.65 55.55
N ASN A 325 -82.47 18.27 56.44
CA ASN A 325 -82.98 19.14 57.49
C ASN A 325 -83.74 20.36 56.94
N ILE A 326 -83.18 21.06 55.95
CA ILE A 326 -83.83 22.22 55.32
C ILE A 326 -85.12 21.79 54.62
N ARG A 327 -85.06 20.70 53.85
CA ARG A 327 -86.21 20.16 53.13
C ARG A 327 -87.35 19.80 54.09
N CYS A 328 -87.04 19.05 55.15
CA CYS A 328 -88.04 18.63 56.14
C CYS A 328 -88.63 19.83 56.89
N SER A 329 -87.80 20.75 57.40
CA SER A 329 -88.31 21.89 58.17
C SER A 329 -89.23 22.81 57.35
N LEU A 330 -88.94 23.03 56.07
CA LEU A 330 -89.82 23.83 55.20
C LEU A 330 -91.13 23.09 54.86
N MET A 331 -91.08 21.77 54.65
CA MET A 331 -92.30 20.98 54.48
C MET A 331 -93.17 20.99 55.74
N GLU A 332 -92.58 20.87 56.92
CA GLU A 332 -93.28 20.93 58.21
C GLU A 332 -94.03 22.26 58.39
N ILE A 333 -93.37 23.40 58.17
CA ILE A 333 -94.02 24.72 58.25
C ILE A 333 -95.15 24.83 57.22
N THR A 334 -94.95 24.31 56.00
CA THR A 334 -95.99 24.30 54.96
C THR A 334 -97.22 23.50 55.39
N ASP A 335 -97.00 22.33 55.99
CA ASP A 335 -98.07 21.49 56.51
C ASP A 335 -98.80 22.16 57.67
N ASP A 336 -98.08 22.83 58.57
CA ASP A 336 -98.69 23.52 59.71
C ASP A 336 -99.55 24.72 59.27
N ILE A 337 -99.06 25.53 58.33
CA ILE A 337 -99.88 26.57 57.68
C ILE A 337 -101.10 25.94 57.02
N GLY A 338 -100.94 24.77 56.40
CA GLY A 338 -102.04 24.05 55.78
C GLY A 338 -103.09 23.52 56.72
N LYS A 339 -102.69 23.01 57.89
CA LYS A 339 -103.61 22.62 58.95
C LYS A 339 -104.37 23.86 59.43
N MET A 340 -103.68 24.99 59.65
CA MET A 340 -104.32 26.24 60.06
C MET A 340 -105.38 26.69 59.04
N ILE A 341 -105.03 26.77 57.76
CA ILE A 341 -105.96 27.19 56.70
C ILE A 341 -107.14 26.24 56.54
N ASN A 342 -106.93 24.93 56.61
CA ASN A 342 -108.02 23.95 56.47
C ASN A 342 -108.91 23.87 57.72
N SER A 343 -108.39 24.18 58.91
CA SER A 343 -109.16 24.23 60.16
C SER A 343 -110.01 25.49 60.29
N PHE A 344 -109.78 26.49 59.44
CA PHE A 344 -110.48 27.76 59.48
C PHE A 344 -111.75 27.70 58.61
N ASP A 345 -112.92 27.70 59.25
CA ASP A 345 -114.19 27.70 58.53
C ASP A 345 -114.57 29.11 58.06
N ILE A 346 -114.46 29.34 56.75
CA ILE A 346 -114.82 30.61 56.10
C ILE A 346 -116.35 30.76 56.01
N SER A 347 -117.11 29.65 56.04
CA SER A 347 -118.56 29.68 55.89
C SER A 347 -119.25 30.39 57.06
N GLU A 348 -118.66 30.37 58.25
CA GLU A 348 -119.13 31.13 59.41
C GLU A 348 -119.00 32.66 59.22
N MET A 349 -118.27 33.13 58.20
CA MET A 349 -118.03 34.57 57.94
C MET A 349 -119.07 35.23 57.04
N GLU A 350 -120.12 34.52 56.67
CA GLU A 350 -121.22 35.03 55.84
C GLU A 350 -121.90 36.26 56.48
N ILE A 351 -121.93 36.34 57.82
CA ILE A 351 -122.47 37.46 58.60
C ILE A 351 -121.76 38.78 58.28
N MET A 352 -120.45 38.74 57.99
CA MET A 352 -119.70 39.94 57.59
C MET A 352 -120.14 40.46 56.22
N SER A 353 -120.68 39.61 55.33
CA SER A 353 -121.17 39.98 54.00
C SER A 353 -122.63 40.46 54.00
N THR A 354 -123.39 40.12 55.05
CA THR A 354 -124.85 40.34 55.14
C THR A 354 -125.30 41.23 56.30
N ALA A 355 -124.39 41.91 57.01
CA ALA A 355 -124.73 42.75 58.16
C ALA A 355 -125.51 44.03 57.78
N TYR A 356 -126.59 44.35 58.50
CA TYR A 356 -127.46 45.52 58.25
C TYR A 356 -127.84 46.33 59.51
N ASP A 357 -127.74 45.80 60.71
CA ASP A 357 -128.18 46.48 61.94
C ASP A 357 -127.18 46.50 63.10
N ILE A 358 -127.57 47.07 64.25
CA ILE A 358 -126.73 47.20 65.45
C ILE A 358 -126.48 45.83 66.11
N GLY A 359 -127.38 44.86 65.99
CA GLY A 359 -127.21 43.50 66.53
C GLY A 359 -126.18 42.68 65.75
N ASP A 360 -125.97 43.03 64.48
CA ASP A 360 -124.91 42.43 63.66
C ASP A 360 -123.50 42.91 64.05
N LEU A 361 -123.36 44.10 64.67
CA LEU A 361 -122.06 44.64 65.08
C LEU A 361 -121.36 43.80 66.17
N ASP A 362 -122.11 43.26 67.14
CA ASP A 362 -121.54 42.41 68.21
C ASP A 362 -121.08 41.05 67.66
N LYS A 363 -121.81 40.51 66.67
CA LYS A 363 -121.41 39.30 65.94
C LYS A 363 -120.18 39.56 65.06
N MET A 364 -120.13 40.68 64.35
CA MET A 364 -118.95 41.12 63.60
C MET A 364 -117.73 41.31 64.51
N GLU A 365 -117.90 41.88 65.71
CA GLU A 365 -116.80 42.05 66.66
C GLU A 365 -116.17 40.69 67.06
N SER A 366 -117.01 39.69 67.30
CA SER A 366 -116.58 38.33 67.65
C SER A 366 -115.83 37.66 66.48
N GLN A 367 -116.32 37.82 65.25
CA GLN A 367 -115.67 37.29 64.05
C GLN A 367 -114.34 38.00 63.73
N ILE A 368 -114.28 39.32 63.89
CA ILE A 368 -113.03 40.08 63.75
C ILE A 368 -111.98 39.65 64.78
N LYS A 369 -112.37 39.31 66.01
CA LYS A 369 -111.43 38.77 67.02
C LYS A 369 -110.85 37.41 66.58
N LEU A 370 -111.68 36.50 66.05
CA LEU A 370 -111.23 35.22 65.50
C LEU A 370 -110.28 35.43 64.29
N LEU A 371 -110.65 36.33 63.38
CA LEU A 371 -109.82 36.71 62.22
C LEU A 371 -108.47 37.29 62.63
N LYS A 372 -108.43 38.11 63.67
CA LYS A 372 -107.18 38.64 64.23
C LYS A 372 -106.29 37.54 64.79
N GLY A 373 -106.86 36.58 65.53
CA GLY A 373 -106.13 35.42 66.03
C GLY A 373 -105.56 34.58 64.90
N PHE A 374 -106.38 34.28 63.89
CA PHE A 374 -105.96 33.54 62.70
C PHE A 374 -104.86 34.27 61.91
N LYS A 375 -105.01 35.57 61.69
CA LYS A 375 -103.99 36.42 61.06
C LYS A 375 -102.68 36.40 61.85
N ALA A 376 -102.72 36.50 63.18
CA ALA A 376 -101.52 36.45 64.01
C ALA A 376 -100.81 35.09 63.91
N ASN A 377 -101.56 33.99 63.90
CA ASN A 377 -101.00 32.64 63.73
C ASN A 377 -100.35 32.45 62.37
N LEU A 378 -100.98 32.93 61.28
CA LEU A 378 -100.40 32.89 59.93
C LEU A 378 -99.12 33.72 59.82
N ILE A 379 -99.11 34.93 60.40
CA ILE A 379 -97.92 35.79 60.44
C ILE A 379 -96.79 35.12 61.24
N ASN A 380 -97.11 34.47 62.36
CA ASN A 380 -96.13 33.77 63.19
C ASN A 380 -95.51 32.58 62.44
N ALA A 381 -96.33 31.70 61.87
CA ALA A 381 -95.85 30.55 61.08
C ALA A 381 -95.02 31.00 59.86
N LYS A 382 -95.41 32.11 59.21
CA LYS A 382 -94.62 32.74 58.15
C LYS A 382 -93.29 33.32 58.65
N SER A 383 -93.21 33.74 59.91
CA SER A 383 -91.98 34.29 60.49
C SER A 383 -90.95 33.20 60.85
N GLU A 384 -91.40 31.99 61.17
CA GLU A 384 -90.52 30.82 61.42
C GLU A 384 -89.65 30.49 60.19
N TYR A 385 -90.18 30.69 58.98
CA TYR A 385 -89.40 30.64 57.74
C TYR A 385 -88.21 31.60 57.72
N ARG A 386 -88.36 32.83 58.23
CA ARG A 386 -87.27 33.81 58.23
C ARG A 386 -86.08 33.32 59.05
N GLN A 387 -86.34 32.58 60.14
CA GLN A 387 -85.27 32.02 60.97
C GLN A 387 -84.50 30.91 60.24
N ILE A 388 -85.21 30.06 59.48
CA ILE A 388 -84.58 29.02 58.65
C ILE A 388 -83.77 29.64 57.51
N SER A 389 -84.34 30.65 56.82
CA SER A 389 -83.65 31.36 55.74
C SER A 389 -82.38 32.06 56.22
N LEU A 390 -82.40 32.68 57.40
CA LEU A 390 -81.21 33.32 58.01
C LEU A 390 -80.13 32.28 58.33
N LYS A 391 -80.51 31.16 58.95
CA LYS A 391 -79.58 30.08 59.30
C LYS A 391 -78.89 29.45 58.09
N ILE A 392 -79.63 29.28 56.98
CA ILE A 392 -79.07 28.80 55.71
C ILE A 392 -78.07 29.80 55.14
N THR A 393 -78.34 31.09 55.27
CA THR A 393 -77.47 32.16 54.76
C THR A 393 -76.18 32.28 55.59
N GLU A 394 -76.29 32.17 56.91
CA GLU A 394 -75.15 32.18 57.84
C GLU A 394 -74.21 30.98 57.61
N ASP A 395 -74.75 29.77 57.50
CA ASP A 395 -73.97 28.55 57.24
C ASP A 395 -73.26 28.59 55.87
N SER A 396 -73.78 29.37 54.92
CA SER A 396 -73.23 29.50 53.56
C SER A 396 -72.15 30.58 53.38
N THR A 397 -71.97 31.49 54.34
CA THR A 397 -70.98 32.59 54.25
C THR A 397 -69.60 32.21 54.82
N ALA A 398 -69.46 31.01 55.38
CA ALA A 398 -68.15 30.43 55.71
C ALA A 398 -67.42 30.00 54.43
N LEU A 399 -66.87 30.98 53.71
CA LEU A 399 -66.03 30.77 52.53
C LEU A 399 -64.83 29.87 52.88
N PRO A 400 -64.49 28.88 52.03
CA PRO A 400 -63.23 28.18 52.16
C PRO A 400 -62.05 29.14 51.92
N PRO A 401 -60.90 28.94 52.59
CA PRO A 401 -59.75 29.82 52.46
C PRO A 401 -59.26 29.88 51.01
N LYS A 402 -58.87 31.08 50.58
CA LYS A 402 -58.26 31.33 49.26
C LYS A 402 -57.07 30.38 49.05
N MET A 403 -57.01 29.78 47.86
CA MET A 403 -55.91 28.93 47.39
C MET A 403 -54.54 29.58 47.67
N PRO A 404 -53.59 28.86 48.29
CA PRO A 404 -52.19 29.25 48.25
C PRO A 404 -51.68 29.11 46.82
N GLN A 405 -51.27 30.21 46.20
CA GLN A 405 -50.46 30.17 44.99
C GLN A 405 -49.06 29.67 45.36
N MET A 406 -48.81 28.36 45.24
CA MET A 406 -47.45 27.82 45.35
C MET A 406 -46.78 27.85 43.97
N LYS A 407 -45.77 28.72 43.85
CA LYS A 407 -44.82 28.72 42.74
C LYS A 407 -44.04 27.41 42.76
N LEU A 408 -44.08 26.65 41.67
CA LEU A 408 -43.04 25.65 41.40
C LEU A 408 -41.73 26.42 41.13
N GLU A 409 -40.77 26.33 42.06
CA GLU A 409 -39.39 26.67 41.73
C GLU A 409 -38.79 25.53 40.93
N GLU A 410 -38.59 25.80 39.65
CA GLU A 410 -37.84 24.98 38.71
C GLU A 410 -36.35 25.05 39.10
N LYS A 411 -35.88 24.09 39.91
CA LYS A 411 -34.44 23.86 40.09
C LYS A 411 -33.90 23.20 38.83
N VAL A 412 -33.61 24.03 37.83
CA VAL A 412 -32.75 23.65 36.70
C VAL A 412 -31.34 23.46 37.25
N GLY A 413 -30.88 22.22 37.28
CA GLY A 413 -29.48 21.88 37.51
C GLY A 413 -28.65 22.31 36.31
N SER A 414 -28.14 23.54 36.36
CA SER A 414 -27.07 24.03 35.49
C SER A 414 -25.73 23.77 36.17
N GLU A 415 -25.08 22.66 35.86
CA GLU A 415 -23.65 22.46 36.09
C GLU A 415 -23.20 21.25 35.26
N LEU A 416 -22.71 21.50 34.04
CA LEU A 416 -21.70 20.73 33.31
C LEU A 416 -21.63 21.26 31.87
N GLU A 417 -20.83 22.30 31.66
CA GLU A 417 -20.14 22.52 30.38
C GLU A 417 -18.96 23.48 30.61
N ASN A 418 -17.79 22.89 30.83
CA ASN A 418 -16.49 23.49 30.52
C ASN A 418 -15.57 22.33 30.08
N PRO A 419 -15.30 22.18 28.79
CA PRO A 419 -14.17 21.41 28.32
C PRO A 419 -12.95 22.34 28.13
N GLU A 420 -11.86 22.06 28.84
CA GLU A 420 -10.51 22.33 28.35
C GLU A 420 -10.08 21.23 27.37
#